data_AF-A0A6P7GU74-F1
#
_entry.id   AF-A0A6P7GU74-F1
#
_cell.length_a   1.000
_cell.length_b   1.000
_cell.length_c   1.000
_cell.angle_alpha   90.00
_cell.angle_beta   90.00
_cell.angle_gamma   90.00
#
_symmetry.space_group_name_H-M   'P 1'
#
loop_
_entity.id
_entity.type
_entity.pdbx_description
1 polymer ?
#
loop_
_entity_poly.entity_id
_entity_poly.type
_entity_poly.pdbx_seq_one_letter_code
_entity_poly.pdbx_strand_id
1 'polypeptide(L)'
;MKAACIITLLLPVVLSYKANLNPLSNEFINYINSKQNTWVAGKNFDEKLSIQEIKNLLGAKKRSLGDVKGFMHSEDIQVPDSFDARENWKDCSDVISTIVDQSACGSCWAMSAASAMSDRRCIVTQGKLKVPVSAENLLSCCDDCGFGCAGGYIDDAWSFWQENGITTGGLYGSNQ
;
A
#
# COMPACT_ATOMS: atom_id res chain seq x y z
N MET A 1 32.58 46.35 -54.15
CA MET A 1 31.42 45.51 -53.79
C MET A 1 31.92 44.24 -53.10
N LYS A 2 31.78 44.12 -51.79
CA LYS A 2 32.01 42.87 -51.06
C LYS A 2 30.63 42.32 -50.69
N ALA A 3 30.29 41.15 -51.24
CA ALA A 3 29.04 40.47 -50.92
C ALA A 3 29.20 39.77 -49.57
N ALA A 4 28.41 40.18 -48.57
CA ALA A 4 28.32 39.49 -47.29
C ALA A 4 27.30 38.36 -47.42
N CYS A 5 27.77 37.11 -47.34
CA CYS A 5 26.92 35.92 -47.34
C CYS A 5 26.41 35.72 -45.90
N ILE A 6 25.14 36.05 -45.66
CA ILE A 6 24.50 35.84 -44.36
C ILE A 6 24.08 34.37 -44.29
N ILE A 7 24.82 33.57 -43.51
CA ILE A 7 24.46 32.19 -43.18
C ILE A 7 23.49 32.26 -42.00
N THR A 8 22.21 32.04 -42.24
CA THR A 8 21.20 31.88 -41.20
C THR A 8 21.33 30.49 -40.57
N LEU A 9 22.01 30.42 -39.42
CA LEU A 9 22.01 29.25 -38.54
C LEU A 9 20.61 29.09 -37.93
N LEU A 10 19.80 28.18 -38.49
CA LEU A 10 18.60 27.67 -37.84
C LEU A 10 19.05 26.77 -36.69
N LEU A 11 19.14 27.33 -35.48
CA LEU A 11 19.24 26.55 -34.25
C LEU A 11 17.92 25.78 -34.08
N PRO A 12 17.92 24.44 -34.10
CA PRO A 12 16.72 23.69 -33.78
C PRO A 12 16.39 23.94 -32.31
N VAL A 13 15.32 24.70 -32.07
CA VAL A 13 14.70 24.79 -30.76
C VAL A 13 14.12 23.41 -30.48
N VAL A 14 14.86 22.58 -29.75
CA VAL A 14 14.34 21.32 -29.23
C VAL A 14 13.36 21.69 -28.12
N LEU A 15 12.09 21.90 -28.49
CA LEU A 15 10.99 21.95 -27.55
C LEU A 15 10.97 20.60 -26.82
N SER A 16 11.42 20.60 -25.56
CA SER A 16 11.22 19.47 -24.66
C SER A 16 9.72 19.36 -24.40
N TYR A 17 9.02 18.65 -25.28
CA TYR A 17 7.63 18.29 -25.06
C TYR A 17 7.62 17.24 -23.95
N LYS A 18 7.23 17.63 -22.74
CA LYS A 18 6.85 16.65 -21.71
C LYS A 18 5.59 15.97 -22.21
N ALA A 19 5.76 14.86 -22.92
CA ALA A 19 4.67 13.98 -23.28
C ALA A 19 3.95 13.59 -21.98
N ASN A 20 2.70 14.00 -21.85
CA ASN A 20 1.87 13.65 -20.71
C ASN A 20 1.38 12.22 -20.94
N LEU A 21 2.27 11.26 -20.68
CA LEU A 21 1.99 9.84 -20.90
C LEU A 21 0.86 9.40 -19.98
N ASN A 22 -0.14 8.72 -20.54
CA ASN A 22 -1.15 8.07 -19.74
C ASN A 22 -0.46 7.02 -18.85
N PRO A 23 -0.57 7.11 -17.51
CA PRO A 23 0.15 6.23 -16.59
C PRO A 23 -0.25 4.75 -16.67
N LEU A 24 -1.36 4.41 -17.35
CA LEU A 24 -1.80 3.02 -17.58
C LEU A 24 -1.45 2.49 -18.98
N SER A 25 -0.79 3.29 -19.81
CA SER A 25 -0.47 2.91 -21.19
C SER A 25 0.71 1.94 -21.30
N ASN A 26 0.72 1.13 -22.36
CA ASN A 26 1.89 0.34 -22.76
C ASN A 26 3.14 1.21 -22.96
N GLU A 27 2.98 2.44 -23.46
CA GLU A 27 4.09 3.38 -23.65
C GLU A 27 4.73 3.76 -22.31
N PHE A 28 3.91 4.00 -21.28
CA PHE A 28 4.43 4.31 -19.95
C PHE A 28 5.11 3.11 -19.29
N ILE A 29 4.58 1.90 -19.47
CA ILE A 29 5.22 0.64 -19.04
C ILE A 29 6.61 0.49 -19.69
N ASN A 30 6.68 0.66 -21.01
CA ASN A 30 7.96 0.57 -21.75
C ASN A 30 8.94 1.66 -21.30
N TYR A 31 8.45 2.88 -21.08
CA TYR A 31 9.24 3.98 -20.55
C TYR A 31 9.84 3.61 -19.20
N ILE A 32 9.05 3.11 -18.24
CA ILE A 32 9.54 2.68 -16.92
C ILE A 32 10.62 1.60 -17.07
N ASN A 33 10.34 0.54 -17.83
CA ASN A 33 11.27 -0.58 -18.02
C ASN A 33 12.57 -0.15 -18.76
N SER A 34 12.56 0.98 -19.47
CA SER A 34 13.77 1.58 -20.06
C SER A 34 14.62 2.40 -19.07
N LYS A 35 14.03 2.83 -17.95
CA LYS A 35 14.67 3.73 -16.97
C LYS A 35 15.21 3.03 -15.74
N GLN A 36 14.74 1.83 -15.45
CA GLN A 36 15.13 1.05 -14.27
C GLN A 36 15.14 -0.45 -14.60
N ASN A 37 15.86 -1.24 -13.81
CA ASN A 37 15.96 -2.70 -13.96
C ASN A 37 15.84 -3.49 -12.63
N THR A 38 15.43 -2.84 -11.54
CA THR A 38 15.27 -3.50 -10.22
C THR A 38 13.90 -4.16 -10.05
N TRP A 39 12.95 -3.86 -10.94
CA TRP A 39 11.63 -4.49 -11.03
C TRP A 39 11.11 -4.41 -12.47
N VAL A 40 10.09 -5.19 -12.79
CA VAL A 40 9.48 -5.20 -14.13
C VAL A 40 8.06 -4.63 -14.05
N ALA A 41 7.80 -3.55 -14.79
CA ALA A 41 6.47 -2.98 -14.91
C ALA A 41 5.59 -3.80 -15.85
N GLY A 42 4.32 -3.97 -15.47
CA GLY A 42 3.29 -4.67 -16.25
C GLY A 42 1.89 -4.14 -15.93
N LYS A 43 0.88 -4.68 -16.61
CA LYS A 43 -0.53 -4.31 -16.38
C LYS A 43 -1.11 -5.11 -15.21
N ASN A 44 -1.63 -4.40 -14.22
CA ASN A 44 -2.35 -4.99 -13.08
C ASN A 44 -3.83 -4.58 -13.02
N PHE A 45 -4.19 -3.44 -13.62
CA PHE A 45 -5.56 -2.93 -13.65
C PHE A 45 -6.18 -3.14 -15.03
N ASP A 46 -7.50 -3.38 -15.07
CA ASP A 46 -8.28 -3.40 -16.32
C ASP A 46 -8.22 -2.02 -16.99
N GLU A 47 -8.09 -1.98 -18.31
CA GLU A 47 -8.00 -0.73 -19.09
C GLU A 47 -9.26 0.14 -19.01
N LYS A 48 -10.40 -0.44 -18.61
CA LYS A 48 -11.66 0.28 -18.42
C LYS A 48 -11.71 1.06 -17.11
N LEU A 49 -10.83 0.75 -16.15
CA LEU A 49 -10.79 1.48 -14.88
C LEU A 49 -10.25 2.89 -15.11
N SER A 50 -10.98 3.86 -14.58
CA SER A 50 -10.56 5.25 -14.55
C SER A 50 -9.43 5.45 -13.53
N ILE A 51 -8.62 6.48 -13.76
CA ILE A 51 -7.62 6.93 -12.79
C ILE A 51 -8.28 7.30 -11.45
N GLN A 52 -9.53 7.75 -11.44
CA GLN A 52 -10.24 8.08 -10.22
C GLN A 52 -10.57 6.81 -9.41
N GLU A 53 -11.00 5.73 -10.06
CA GLU A 53 -11.23 4.44 -9.40
C GLU A 53 -9.93 3.88 -8.81
N ILE A 54 -8.80 4.01 -9.51
CA ILE A 54 -7.49 3.61 -8.97
C ILE A 54 -7.09 4.49 -7.77
N LYS A 55 -7.34 5.81 -7.84
CA LYS A 55 -7.07 6.72 -6.72
C LYS A 55 -7.94 6.40 -5.49
N ASN A 56 -9.17 5.90 -5.69
CA ASN A 56 -10.02 5.50 -4.58
C ASN A 56 -9.45 4.32 -3.78
N LEU A 57 -8.54 3.53 -4.36
CA LEU A 57 -7.82 2.47 -3.63
C LEU A 57 -6.81 3.05 -2.61
N LEU A 58 -6.38 4.31 -2.78
CA LEU A 58 -5.37 4.99 -1.97
C LEU A 58 -5.98 5.66 -0.72
N GLY A 59 -6.62 4.86 0.12
CA GLY A 59 -7.41 5.34 1.27
C GLY A 59 -6.61 5.75 2.52
N ALA A 60 -5.32 5.44 2.62
CA ALA A 60 -4.54 5.78 3.81
C ALA A 60 -4.25 7.29 3.85
N LYS A 61 -4.79 7.98 4.85
CA LYS A 61 -4.57 9.41 5.05
C LYS A 61 -3.32 9.63 5.89
N LYS A 62 -2.51 10.62 5.49
CA LYS A 62 -1.36 11.06 6.28
C LYS A 62 -1.82 12.08 7.31
N ARG A 63 -1.38 11.90 8.55
CA ARG A 63 -1.42 12.91 9.60
C ARG A 63 0.00 13.10 10.11
N SER A 64 0.33 14.29 10.57
CA SER A 64 1.56 14.51 11.33
C SER A 64 1.39 13.81 12.68
N LEU A 65 1.70 12.52 12.72
CA LEU A 65 2.01 11.87 13.98
C LEU A 65 3.28 12.56 14.46
N GLY A 66 3.31 13.02 15.72
CA GLY A 66 4.56 13.47 16.32
C GLY A 66 5.60 12.34 16.29
N ASP A 67 6.73 12.51 16.97
CA ASP A 67 7.72 11.44 17.04
C ASP A 67 7.13 10.19 17.68
N VAL A 68 6.67 9.23 16.85
CA VAL A 68 6.34 7.89 17.29
C VAL A 68 7.64 7.30 17.77
N LYS A 69 7.74 7.08 19.08
CA LYS A 69 8.94 6.48 19.68
C LYS A 69 9.09 5.06 19.15
N GLY A 70 9.92 4.89 18.14
CA GLY A 70 10.40 3.59 17.73
C GLY A 70 11.09 2.94 18.92
N PHE A 71 10.72 1.69 19.23
CA PHE A 71 11.47 0.90 20.19
C PHE A 71 12.69 0.32 19.48
N MET A 72 13.85 0.93 19.70
CA MET A 72 15.11 0.30 19.32
C MET A 72 15.50 -0.68 20.41
N HIS A 73 15.73 -1.93 20.02
CA HIS A 73 16.24 -2.91 20.95
C HIS A 73 17.65 -2.51 21.40
N SER A 74 17.92 -2.55 22.71
CA SER A 74 19.19 -2.09 23.29
C SER A 74 20.33 -3.08 23.14
N GLU A 75 20.02 -4.33 22.79
CA GLU A 75 21.00 -5.38 22.59
C GLU A 75 21.36 -5.51 21.10
N ASP A 76 22.64 -5.79 20.83
CA ASP A 76 23.14 -6.13 19.50
C ASP A 76 22.65 -7.52 19.08
N ILE A 77 21.36 -7.63 18.77
CA ILE A 77 20.79 -8.84 18.20
C ILE A 77 21.29 -8.96 16.75
N GLN A 78 21.85 -10.12 16.44
CA GLN A 78 22.17 -10.48 15.05
C GLN A 78 20.85 -10.70 14.28
N VAL A 79 20.47 -9.71 13.47
CA VAL A 79 19.34 -9.79 12.55
C VAL A 79 19.79 -10.50 11.28
N PRO A 80 19.03 -11.48 10.77
CA PRO A 80 19.43 -12.20 9.56
C PRO A 80 19.39 -11.29 8.32
N ASP A 81 20.22 -11.60 7.32
CA ASP A 81 20.26 -10.88 6.04
C ASP A 81 18.93 -10.95 5.26
N SER A 82 18.12 -12.00 5.51
CA SER A 82 16.79 -12.18 4.94
C SER A 82 15.83 -12.71 5.99
N PHE A 83 14.60 -12.23 5.98
CA PHE A 83 13.55 -12.65 6.91
C PHE A 83 12.19 -12.73 6.21
N ASP A 84 11.53 -13.87 6.33
CA ASP A 84 10.14 -14.06 5.92
C ASP A 84 9.30 -14.50 7.13
N ALA A 85 8.27 -13.72 7.46
CA ALA A 85 7.36 -14.00 8.56
C ALA A 85 6.67 -15.37 8.43
N ARG A 86 6.34 -15.77 7.20
CA ARG A 86 5.61 -17.02 6.90
C ARG A 86 6.46 -18.26 7.19
N GLU A 87 7.78 -18.13 7.08
CA GLU A 87 8.74 -19.20 7.33
C GLU A 87 9.15 -19.30 8.80
N ASN A 88 9.17 -18.15 9.50
CA ASN A 88 9.60 -18.05 10.89
C ASN A 88 8.46 -18.32 11.88
N TRP A 89 7.22 -18.00 11.52
CA TRP A 89 6.03 -18.33 12.30
C TRP A 89 5.18 -19.36 11.57
N LYS A 90 5.71 -20.57 11.41
CA LYS A 90 5.10 -21.67 10.64
C LYS A 90 3.67 -21.99 11.09
N ASP A 91 3.43 -21.96 12.40
CA ASP A 91 2.09 -22.19 12.97
C ASP A 91 1.09 -21.08 12.62
N CYS A 92 1.55 -19.95 12.10
CA CYS A 92 0.72 -18.82 11.66
C CYS A 92 0.85 -18.55 10.15
N SER A 93 1.52 -19.43 9.42
CA SER A 93 1.83 -19.22 8.00
C SER A 93 0.56 -19.05 7.16
N ASP A 94 -0.52 -19.75 7.52
CA ASP A 94 -1.84 -19.66 6.89
C ASP A 94 -2.51 -18.29 7.12
N VAL A 95 -2.37 -17.73 8.32
CA VAL A 95 -2.89 -16.39 8.64
C VAL A 95 -2.07 -15.32 7.92
N ILE A 96 -0.74 -15.36 8.06
CA ILE A 96 0.20 -14.37 7.51
C ILE A 96 0.17 -14.37 5.97
N SER A 97 -0.05 -15.52 5.34
CA SER A 97 -0.13 -15.63 3.88
C SER A 97 -1.46 -15.18 3.30
N THR A 98 -2.45 -14.82 4.12
CA THR A 98 -3.77 -14.42 3.64
C THR A 98 -3.69 -13.04 2.96
N ILE A 99 -3.98 -13.03 1.66
CA ILE A 99 -4.11 -11.79 0.88
C ILE A 99 -5.55 -11.31 0.94
N VAL A 100 -5.74 -10.06 1.38
CA VAL A 100 -7.05 -9.43 1.52
C VAL A 100 -7.33 -8.49 0.34
N ASP A 101 -8.60 -8.38 -0.04
CA ASP A 101 -9.07 -7.47 -1.08
C ASP A 101 -9.96 -6.39 -0.47
N GLN A 102 -9.53 -5.13 -0.61
CA GLN A 102 -10.30 -3.97 -0.15
C GLN A 102 -11.46 -3.61 -1.10
N SER A 103 -11.55 -4.24 -2.27
CA SER A 103 -12.54 -3.96 -3.31
C SER A 103 -12.54 -2.49 -3.76
N ALA A 104 -13.66 -1.98 -4.24
CA ALA A 104 -13.85 -0.60 -4.66
C ALA A 104 -14.05 0.39 -3.47
N CYS A 105 -13.26 0.22 -2.41
CA CYS A 105 -13.33 1.00 -1.18
C CYS A 105 -11.92 1.43 -0.75
N GLY A 106 -11.76 2.68 -0.30
CA GLY A 106 -10.50 3.18 0.28
C GLY A 106 -10.25 2.67 1.70
N SER A 107 -10.46 1.38 1.96
CA SER A 107 -10.34 0.74 3.28
C SER A 107 -8.94 0.16 3.56
N CYS A 108 -7.93 0.41 2.72
CA CYS A 108 -6.56 -0.07 2.94
C CYS A 108 -6.00 0.19 4.35
N TRP A 109 -6.38 1.32 4.98
CA TRP A 109 -5.99 1.66 6.34
C TRP A 109 -6.54 0.67 7.39
N ALA A 110 -7.79 0.22 7.23
CA ALA A 110 -8.42 -0.76 8.10
C ALA A 110 -7.97 -2.19 7.77
N MET A 111 -7.89 -2.53 6.48
CA MET A 111 -7.47 -3.85 6.02
C MET A 111 -6.03 -4.17 6.45
N SER A 112 -5.09 -3.25 6.22
CA SER A 112 -3.68 -3.45 6.62
C SER A 112 -3.50 -3.56 8.14
N ALA A 113 -4.24 -2.76 8.92
CA ALA A 113 -4.23 -2.83 10.38
C ALA A 113 -4.78 -4.18 10.86
N ALA A 114 -5.98 -4.57 10.40
CA ALA A 114 -6.62 -5.83 10.79
C ALA A 114 -5.80 -7.07 10.38
N SER A 115 -5.16 -7.07 9.20
CA SER A 115 -4.23 -8.13 8.80
C SER A 115 -3.06 -8.26 9.78
N ALA A 116 -2.37 -7.16 10.08
CA ALA A 116 -1.24 -7.18 11.03
C ALA A 116 -1.67 -7.53 12.47
N MET A 117 -2.86 -7.13 12.89
CA MET A 117 -3.43 -7.52 14.19
C MET A 117 -3.72 -9.03 14.24
N SER A 118 -4.23 -9.61 13.15
CA SER A 118 -4.48 -11.04 13.01
C SER A 118 -3.18 -11.84 13.11
N ASP A 119 -2.15 -11.41 12.38
CA ASP A 119 -0.82 -12.02 12.40
C ASP A 119 -0.22 -11.99 13.81
N ARG A 120 -0.20 -10.80 14.43
CA ARG A 120 0.35 -10.62 15.78
C ARG A 120 -0.39 -11.45 16.80
N ARG A 121 -1.72 -11.50 16.74
CA ARG A 121 -2.53 -12.35 17.64
C ARG A 121 -2.18 -13.83 17.48
N CYS A 122 -2.01 -14.31 16.25
CA CYS A 122 -1.57 -15.68 16.03
C CYS A 122 -0.17 -15.92 16.60
N ILE A 123 0.79 -15.03 16.31
CA ILE A 123 2.19 -15.13 16.74
C ILE A 123 2.30 -15.17 18.28
N VAL A 124 1.70 -14.21 18.97
CA VAL A 124 1.82 -14.12 20.45
C VAL A 124 1.10 -15.26 21.16
N THR A 125 0.10 -15.86 20.51
CA THR A 125 -0.62 -17.03 21.05
C THR A 125 -0.02 -18.36 20.59
N GLN A 126 1.11 -18.34 19.87
CA GLN A 126 1.78 -19.54 19.34
C GLN A 126 0.81 -20.41 18.51
N GLY A 127 0.07 -19.78 17.60
CA GLY A 127 -0.84 -20.48 16.69
C GLY A 127 -2.19 -20.88 17.28
N LYS A 128 -2.47 -20.57 18.56
CA LYS A 128 -3.76 -20.93 19.19
C LYS A 128 -4.93 -20.12 18.67
N LEU A 129 -4.73 -18.84 18.33
CA LEU A 129 -5.77 -17.97 17.80
C LEU A 129 -5.45 -17.59 16.35
N LYS A 130 -6.03 -18.33 15.40
CA LYS A 130 -5.85 -18.13 13.95
C LYS A 130 -7.00 -17.43 13.23
N VAL A 131 -8.07 -17.12 13.97
CA VAL A 131 -9.20 -16.38 13.40
C VAL A 131 -8.74 -15.00 12.96
N PRO A 132 -9.27 -14.42 11.87
CA PRO A 132 -8.95 -13.07 11.43
C PRO A 132 -9.65 -12.01 12.29
N VAL A 133 -9.04 -10.83 12.40
CA VAL A 133 -9.65 -9.61 12.95
C VAL A 133 -10.50 -8.97 11.86
N SER A 134 -11.73 -8.55 12.21
CA SER A 134 -12.68 -7.99 11.24
C SER A 134 -12.26 -6.60 10.79
N ALA A 135 -11.74 -6.50 9.57
CA ALA A 135 -11.52 -5.22 8.92
C ALA A 135 -12.85 -4.47 8.69
N GLU A 136 -13.96 -5.18 8.50
CA GLU A 136 -15.30 -4.59 8.34
C GLU A 136 -15.79 -3.90 9.61
N ASN A 137 -15.60 -4.55 10.78
CA ASN A 137 -15.94 -3.94 12.06
C ASN A 137 -15.11 -2.68 12.31
N LEU A 138 -13.79 -2.76 12.07
CA LEU A 138 -12.91 -1.59 12.18
C LEU A 138 -13.31 -0.46 11.22
N LEU A 139 -13.65 -0.81 9.97
CA LEU A 139 -14.05 0.14 8.93
C LEU A 139 -15.35 0.87 9.25
N SER A 140 -16.32 0.16 9.84
CA SER A 140 -17.70 0.64 10.02
C SER A 140 -18.02 1.15 11.43
N CYS A 141 -17.22 0.79 12.44
CA CYS A 141 -17.49 1.13 13.84
C CYS A 141 -16.47 2.10 14.47
N CYS A 142 -15.34 2.36 13.82
CA CYS A 142 -14.40 3.36 14.29
C CYS A 142 -14.69 4.73 13.65
N ASP A 143 -15.57 5.50 14.31
CA ASP A 143 -15.96 6.84 13.84
C ASP A 143 -14.79 7.84 13.82
N ASP A 144 -13.85 7.70 14.76
CA ASP A 144 -12.69 8.59 14.87
C ASP A 144 -11.52 8.19 13.94
N CYS A 145 -11.56 7.00 13.32
CA CYS A 145 -10.49 6.52 12.45
C CYS A 145 -10.48 7.18 11.06
N GLY A 146 -11.49 7.99 10.72
CA GLY A 146 -11.59 8.69 9.45
C GLY A 146 -12.97 8.57 8.82
N PHE A 147 -13.01 8.30 7.52
CA PHE A 147 -14.22 8.41 6.71
C PHE A 147 -14.55 7.08 5.99
N GLY A 148 -14.31 5.95 6.66
CA GLY A 148 -14.56 4.63 6.10
C GLY A 148 -13.87 4.43 4.75
N CYS A 149 -14.66 4.16 3.71
CA CYS A 149 -14.19 4.00 2.33
C CYS A 149 -13.63 5.27 1.67
N ALA A 150 -13.87 6.46 2.22
CA ALA A 150 -13.22 7.70 1.78
C ALA A 150 -11.85 7.92 2.42
N GLY A 151 -11.35 6.93 3.15
CA GLY A 151 -10.02 6.85 3.71
C GLY A 151 -9.96 7.17 5.21
N GLY A 152 -8.88 6.75 5.84
CA GLY A 152 -8.71 6.82 7.29
C GLY A 152 -7.26 6.74 7.71
N TYR A 153 -7.05 6.76 9.02
CA TYR A 153 -5.75 6.87 9.65
C TYR A 153 -5.37 5.56 10.35
N ILE A 154 -4.18 5.05 10.05
CA ILE A 154 -3.74 3.73 10.51
C ILE A 154 -3.51 3.74 12.03
N ASP A 155 -2.99 4.83 12.58
CA ASP A 155 -2.73 4.98 14.02
C ASP A 155 -4.02 4.91 14.85
N ASP A 156 -5.08 5.60 14.44
CA ASP A 156 -6.37 5.53 15.13
C ASP A 156 -6.95 4.11 15.09
N ALA A 157 -6.71 3.34 14.02
CA ALA A 157 -7.11 1.94 13.96
C ALA A 157 -6.45 1.08 15.06
N TRP A 158 -5.16 1.31 15.33
CA TRP A 158 -4.47 0.64 16.43
C TRP A 158 -4.93 1.14 17.81
N SER A 159 -5.26 2.42 17.95
CA SER A 159 -5.85 2.97 19.18
C SER A 159 -7.23 2.37 19.45
N PHE A 160 -8.09 2.31 18.43
CA PHE A 160 -9.42 1.71 18.51
C PHE A 160 -9.35 0.25 18.93
N TRP A 161 -8.40 -0.53 18.39
CA TRP A 161 -8.20 -1.91 18.82
C TRP A 161 -7.84 -2.03 20.31
N GLN A 162 -7.03 -1.10 20.84
CA GLN A 162 -6.63 -1.10 22.25
C GLN A 162 -7.77 -0.65 23.17
N GLU A 163 -8.54 0.35 22.78
CA GLU A 163 -9.57 0.97 23.62
C GLU A 163 -10.90 0.21 23.60
N ASN A 164 -11.31 -0.23 22.40
CA ASN A 164 -12.65 -0.81 22.18
C ASN A 164 -12.60 -2.29 21.80
N GLY A 165 -11.48 -2.76 21.25
CA GLY A 165 -11.39 -4.08 20.65
C GLY A 165 -12.06 -4.16 19.27
N ILE A 166 -11.85 -5.28 18.58
CA ILE A 166 -12.40 -5.55 17.24
C ILE A 166 -12.85 -7.02 17.20
N THR A 167 -14.02 -7.28 16.63
CA THR A 167 -14.56 -8.64 16.49
C THR A 167 -13.77 -9.49 15.49
N THR A 168 -14.04 -10.79 15.42
CA THR A 168 -13.56 -11.61 14.30
C THR A 168 -14.37 -11.31 13.03
N GLY A 169 -13.76 -11.55 11.87
CA GLY A 169 -14.41 -11.41 10.58
C GLY A 169 -13.46 -11.75 9.44
N GLY A 170 -13.88 -12.64 8.55
CA GLY A 170 -13.07 -13.15 7.45
C GLY A 170 -13.24 -12.40 6.13
N LEU A 171 -12.85 -13.08 5.05
CA LEU A 171 -13.02 -12.58 3.68
C LEU A 171 -14.50 -12.47 3.31
N TYR A 172 -14.81 -11.68 2.28
CA TYR A 172 -16.17 -11.57 1.76
C TYR A 172 -16.78 -12.95 1.43
N GLY A 173 -17.99 -13.21 1.91
CA GLY A 173 -18.68 -14.49 1.72
C GLY A 173 -18.17 -15.64 2.60
N SER A 174 -17.25 -15.38 3.53
CA SER A 174 -16.86 -16.36 4.54
C SER A 174 -17.82 -16.36 5.74
N ASN A 175 -17.85 -17.47 6.49
CA ASN A 175 -18.69 -17.65 7.68
C ASN A 175 -17.87 -17.55 8.99
N GLN A 176 -16.84 -16.70 8.99
CA GLN A 176 -15.84 -16.56 10.06
C GLN A 176 -16.11 -15.34 10.94
#